data_AF-A0A8S9ZCX2-F1
#
_entry.id   AF-A0A8S9ZCX2-F1
#
_cell.length_a   1.000
_cell.length_b   1.000
_cell.length_c   1.000
_cell.angle_alpha   90.00
_cell.angle_beta   90.00
_cell.angle_gamma   90.00
#
_symmetry.space_group_name_H-M   'P 1'
#
loop_
_entity.id
_entity.type
_entity.pdbx_description
1 polymer ?
#
loop_
_entity_poly.entity_id
_entity_poly.type
_entity_poly.pdbx_seq_one_letter_code
_entity_poly.pdbx_strand_id
1 'polypeptide(L)'
;ANLKWIEECWKIILINNSNKIKEKQNEILFSNKFLNNLINVENVDANNINNILEYYKANKNEIYKNFSTPRGLALIINNYKFISKQKREGTQIDEASLIKLFKQFNYKIICERDLTAEQMFITIKKFAQKKEHLFNDSAIVVVLSHGESDQLLGIDEIPINFYSFVSCLTSNNAPNLKGKPKIFIVQACRGINLDFGVKHILDEEEYVIDGLSFSPFSIFNKYINKNNNNPLNVSSILQNIPPPPPPHSTTTTIYKKRLNESKMVITTSLPTDADILIASATTLYNVSWRNSCTGSWFIQTLCEVFSKKAKTDDILKMMTQVISEVSKKETNDDRKCKQVPELVTTFRKLFFFFPGITNK
;
A
#
# COMPACT_ATOMS: atom_id res chain seq x y z
N ALA A 1 40.19 41.13 28.47
CA ALA A 1 40.54 39.77 28.04
C ALA A 1 39.34 38.91 27.61
N ASN A 2 38.10 39.14 28.09
CA ASN A 2 36.96 38.22 27.87
C ASN A 2 36.03 38.50 26.67
N LEU A 3 36.20 39.59 25.90
CA LEU A 3 35.31 39.88 24.76
C LEU A 3 35.73 39.18 23.45
N LYS A 4 37.04 39.02 23.22
CA LYS A 4 37.56 38.36 22.00
C LYS A 4 37.16 36.88 21.90
N TRP A 5 37.16 36.15 23.02
CA TRP A 5 36.78 34.74 23.03
C TRP A 5 35.29 34.52 22.71
N ILE A 6 34.42 35.40 23.21
CA ILE A 6 32.98 35.35 22.93
C ILE A 6 32.71 35.63 21.44
N GLU A 7 33.39 36.60 20.83
CA GLU A 7 33.28 36.87 19.39
C GLU A 7 33.77 35.69 18.53
N GLU A 8 34.85 35.02 18.93
CA GLU A 8 35.36 33.82 18.26
C GLU A 8 34.34 32.66 18.31
N CYS A 9 33.74 32.43 19.48
CA CYS A 9 32.69 31.41 19.65
C CYS A 9 31.44 31.73 18.80
N TRP A 10 31.01 32.98 18.75
CA TRP A 10 29.88 33.40 17.90
C TRP A 10 30.16 33.22 16.41
N LYS A 11 31.38 33.51 15.94
CA LYS A 11 31.79 33.25 14.56
C LYS A 11 31.74 31.75 14.23
N ILE A 12 32.22 30.89 15.13
CA ILE A 12 32.17 29.42 14.94
C ILE A 12 30.72 28.93 14.89
N ILE A 13 29.84 29.42 15.76
CA ILE A 13 28.41 29.06 15.77
C ILE A 13 27.73 29.52 14.47
N LEU A 14 28.01 30.74 14.01
CA LEU A 14 27.45 31.28 12.75
C LEU A 14 27.95 30.52 11.53
N ILE A 15 29.24 30.15 11.47
CA ILE A 15 29.81 29.35 10.38
C ILE A 15 29.21 27.94 10.39
N ASN A 16 29.11 27.29 11.55
CA ASN A 16 28.49 25.96 11.66
C ASN A 16 27.01 25.97 11.29
N ASN A 17 26.27 27.03 11.66
CA ASN A 17 24.89 27.21 11.24
C ASN A 17 24.78 27.49 9.73
N SER A 18 25.67 28.31 9.16
CA SER A 18 25.71 28.58 7.72
C SER A 18 26.04 27.32 6.91
N ASN A 19 26.99 26.51 7.38
CA ASN A 19 27.35 25.24 6.76
C ASN A 19 26.21 24.23 6.86
N LYS A 20 25.54 24.10 8.03
CA LYS A 20 24.31 23.28 8.16
C LYS A 20 23.19 23.75 7.24
N ILE A 21 23.02 25.05 7.06
CA ILE A 21 22.01 25.61 6.15
C ILE A 21 22.38 25.30 4.70
N LYS A 22 23.66 25.42 4.30
CA LYS A 22 24.14 25.09 2.96
C LYS A 22 24.07 23.58 2.66
N GLU A 23 24.42 22.72 3.61
CA GLU A 23 24.24 21.26 3.50
C GLU A 23 22.77 20.91 3.32
N LYS A 24 21.90 21.47 4.17
CA LYS A 24 20.45 21.25 4.08
C LYS A 24 19.86 21.80 2.77
N GLN A 25 20.36 22.94 2.27
CA GLN A 25 19.98 23.50 0.98
C GLN A 25 20.45 22.62 -0.19
N ASN A 26 21.69 22.10 -0.15
CA ASN A 26 22.22 21.19 -1.16
C ASN A 26 21.50 19.84 -1.15
N GLU A 27 21.14 19.31 0.02
CA GLU A 27 20.31 18.11 0.15
C GLU A 27 18.88 18.33 -0.37
N ILE A 28 18.27 19.49 -0.10
CA ILE A 28 16.96 19.85 -0.66
C ILE A 28 17.05 20.00 -2.19
N LEU A 29 18.10 20.62 -2.71
CA LEU A 29 18.32 20.76 -4.14
C LEU A 29 18.56 19.40 -4.81
N PHE A 30 19.33 18.53 -4.15
CA PHE A 30 19.57 17.15 -4.57
C PHE A 30 18.28 16.34 -4.56
N SER A 31 17.50 16.38 -3.48
CA SER A 31 16.21 15.69 -3.39
C SER A 31 15.18 16.20 -4.39
N ASN A 32 15.10 17.51 -4.66
CA ASN A 32 14.21 18.04 -5.69
C ASN A 32 14.63 17.60 -7.11
N LYS A 33 15.94 17.54 -7.39
CA LYS A 33 16.47 17.02 -8.66
C LYS A 33 16.29 15.50 -8.77
N PHE A 34 16.42 14.77 -7.66
CA PHE A 34 16.25 13.32 -7.54
C PHE A 34 14.77 12.90 -7.70
N LEU A 35 13.85 13.56 -7.00
CA LEU A 35 12.39 13.35 -7.10
C LEU A 35 11.84 13.64 -8.49
N ASN A 36 12.41 14.63 -9.18
CA ASN A 36 12.04 14.92 -10.56
C ASN A 36 12.45 13.79 -11.53
N ASN A 37 13.52 13.05 -11.24
CA ASN A 37 14.01 11.95 -12.09
C ASN A 37 13.48 10.55 -11.73
N LEU A 38 13.01 10.27 -10.50
CA LEU A 38 12.74 8.88 -10.08
C LEU A 38 11.33 8.34 -10.37
N ILE A 39 10.31 9.19 -10.33
CA ILE A 39 8.92 8.73 -10.50
C ILE A 39 8.45 9.09 -11.90
N ASN A 40 8.91 8.32 -12.88
CA ASN A 40 8.36 8.31 -14.23
C ASN A 40 7.63 6.97 -14.42
N VAL A 41 6.31 7.02 -14.52
CA VAL A 41 5.50 5.81 -14.66
C VAL A 41 5.70 5.25 -16.06
N GLU A 42 6.10 3.98 -16.13
CA GLU A 42 6.11 3.23 -17.37
C GLU A 42 4.66 2.95 -17.79
N ASN A 43 4.24 3.56 -18.89
CA ASN A 43 2.91 3.35 -19.46
C ASN A 43 2.84 2.00 -20.19
N VAL A 44 1.62 1.52 -20.37
CA VAL A 44 1.34 0.43 -21.30
C VAL A 44 1.72 0.87 -22.72
N ASP A 45 2.45 0.03 -23.43
CA ASP A 45 2.83 0.27 -24.83
C ASP A 45 1.58 0.42 -25.71
N ALA A 46 1.56 1.43 -26.57
CA ALA A 46 0.39 1.74 -27.42
C ALA A 46 -0.05 0.54 -28.28
N ASN A 47 0.91 -0.25 -28.76
CA ASN A 47 0.65 -1.46 -29.56
C ASN A 47 0.01 -2.60 -28.76
N ASN A 48 0.10 -2.57 -27.42
CA ASN A 48 -0.40 -3.63 -26.54
C ASN A 48 -1.76 -3.30 -25.89
N ILE A 49 -2.29 -2.09 -26.11
CA ILE A 49 -3.55 -1.65 -25.49
C ILE A 49 -4.71 -2.58 -25.85
N ASN A 50 -4.85 -2.95 -27.13
CA ASN A 50 -5.94 -3.83 -27.59
C ASN A 50 -5.86 -5.21 -26.92
N ASN A 51 -4.66 -5.80 -26.87
CA ASN A 51 -4.44 -7.09 -26.21
C ASN A 51 -4.81 -7.05 -24.73
N ILE A 52 -4.45 -5.98 -24.01
CA ILE A 52 -4.81 -5.82 -22.59
C ILE A 52 -6.32 -5.67 -22.41
N LEU A 53 -7.00 -4.93 -23.28
CA LEU A 53 -8.44 -4.79 -23.24
C LEU A 53 -9.15 -6.12 -23.56
N GLU A 54 -8.64 -6.91 -24.50
CA GLU A 54 -9.14 -8.25 -24.81
C GLU A 54 -8.90 -9.22 -23.65
N TYR A 55 -7.69 -9.22 -23.08
CA TYR A 55 -7.36 -10.00 -21.89
C TYR A 55 -8.28 -9.66 -20.72
N TYR A 56 -8.54 -8.38 -20.46
CA TYR A 56 -9.51 -7.96 -19.44
C TYR A 56 -10.93 -8.45 -19.76
N LYS A 57 -11.39 -8.32 -21.02
CA LYS A 57 -12.73 -8.80 -21.43
C LYS A 57 -12.89 -10.30 -21.19
N ALA A 58 -11.86 -11.09 -21.50
CA ALA A 58 -11.83 -12.52 -21.24
C ALA A 58 -11.86 -12.86 -19.73
N ASN A 59 -11.21 -12.05 -18.89
CA ASN A 59 -11.02 -12.30 -17.46
C ASN A 59 -11.82 -11.35 -16.53
N LYS A 60 -12.97 -10.81 -17.00
CA LYS A 60 -13.77 -9.82 -16.26
C LYS A 60 -14.24 -10.25 -14.87
N ASN A 61 -14.33 -11.56 -14.64
CA ASN A 61 -14.74 -12.14 -13.36
C ASN A 61 -13.59 -12.19 -12.36
N GLU A 62 -12.34 -12.13 -12.83
CA GLU A 62 -11.12 -12.28 -12.03
C GLU A 62 -10.36 -10.95 -11.87
N ILE A 63 -10.65 -9.95 -12.71
CA ILE A 63 -9.96 -8.66 -12.71
C ILE A 63 -10.97 -7.52 -12.44
N TYR A 64 -10.64 -6.60 -11.53
CA TYR A 64 -11.42 -5.38 -11.36
C TYR A 64 -11.30 -4.50 -12.59
N LYS A 65 -12.42 -3.95 -13.03
CA LYS A 65 -12.42 -2.86 -14.01
C LYS A 65 -11.67 -1.67 -13.41
N ASN A 66 -10.74 -1.07 -14.17
CA ASN A 66 -10.06 0.16 -13.78
C ASN A 66 -9.63 0.95 -15.04
N PHE A 67 -10.61 1.37 -15.84
CA PHE A 67 -10.41 2.03 -17.15
C PHE A 67 -11.07 3.42 -17.25
N SER A 68 -11.75 3.89 -16.21
CA SER A 68 -12.37 5.22 -16.19
C SER A 68 -11.35 6.36 -16.35
N THR A 69 -11.82 7.52 -16.80
CA THR A 69 -11.03 8.75 -16.95
C THR A 69 -11.76 9.89 -16.21
N PRO A 70 -11.30 10.31 -15.02
CA PRO A 70 -10.17 9.77 -14.26
C PRO A 70 -10.46 8.35 -13.72
N ARG A 71 -9.40 7.61 -13.34
CA ARG A 71 -9.49 6.26 -12.74
C ARG A 71 -10.29 6.24 -11.44
N GLY A 72 -10.11 7.30 -10.68
CA GLY A 72 -10.52 7.39 -9.29
C GLY A 72 -10.23 8.74 -8.70
N LEU A 73 -10.75 8.93 -7.50
CA LEU A 73 -10.25 9.96 -6.60
C LEU A 73 -9.18 9.35 -5.68
N ALA A 74 -8.13 10.13 -5.41
CA ALA A 74 -7.13 9.79 -4.41
C ALA A 74 -7.09 10.87 -3.33
N LEU A 75 -7.50 10.53 -2.11
CA LEU A 75 -7.40 11.40 -0.94
C LEU A 75 -6.04 11.19 -0.29
N ILE A 76 -5.29 12.27 -0.04
CA ILE A 76 -4.03 12.24 0.70
C ILE A 76 -4.19 13.16 1.92
N ILE A 77 -4.20 12.58 3.11
CA ILE A 77 -4.16 13.31 4.38
C ILE A 77 -2.71 13.32 4.85
N ASN A 78 -2.13 14.51 4.97
CA ASN A 78 -0.73 14.69 5.36
C ASN A 78 -0.61 15.57 6.61
N ASN A 79 -0.45 14.92 7.76
CA ASN A 79 -0.23 15.59 9.03
C ASN A 79 1.29 15.73 9.26
N TYR A 80 1.73 16.97 9.39
CA TYR A 80 3.13 17.36 9.56
C TYR A 80 3.41 17.90 10.96
N LYS A 81 2.60 18.85 11.43
CA LYS A 81 2.84 19.60 12.67
C LYS A 81 1.79 19.26 13.72
N PHE A 82 2.23 18.67 14.82
CA PHE A 82 1.40 18.28 15.96
C PHE A 82 1.62 19.26 17.13
N ILE A 83 0.74 19.22 18.13
CA ILE A 83 0.79 20.13 19.29
C ILE A 83 2.08 19.94 20.10
N SER A 84 2.39 18.71 20.50
CA SER A 84 3.49 18.35 21.39
C SER A 84 4.48 17.35 20.76
N LYS A 85 4.03 16.53 19.79
CA LYS A 85 4.84 15.53 19.11
C LYS A 85 5.79 16.15 18.09
N GLN A 86 6.88 15.42 17.82
CA GLN A 86 7.87 15.81 16.83
C GLN A 86 7.25 16.06 15.44
N LYS A 87 7.74 17.10 14.76
CA LYS A 87 7.35 17.39 13.37
C LYS A 87 7.73 16.23 12.46
N ARG A 88 6.89 15.96 11.46
CA ARG A 88 7.09 14.86 10.53
C ARG A 88 7.97 15.27 9.33
N GLU A 89 9.18 15.73 9.60
CA GLU A 89 10.15 16.16 8.58
C GLU A 89 10.30 15.11 7.47
N GLY A 90 10.22 15.54 6.21
CA GLY A 90 10.25 14.68 5.04
C GLY A 90 8.88 14.18 4.55
N THR A 91 7.78 14.37 5.30
CA THR A 91 6.43 13.94 4.85
C THR A 91 5.93 14.70 3.63
N GLN A 92 6.45 15.90 3.37
CA GLN A 92 6.13 16.67 2.16
C GLN A 92 6.73 16.02 0.90
N ILE A 93 7.87 15.35 1.04
CA ILE A 93 8.50 14.59 -0.05
C ILE A 93 7.65 13.37 -0.39
N ASP A 94 7.14 12.68 0.63
CA ASP A 94 6.19 11.57 0.46
C ASP A 94 4.92 12.03 -0.25
N GLU A 95 4.32 13.14 0.18
CA GLU A 95 3.15 13.73 -0.46
C GLU A 95 3.41 14.06 -1.93
N ALA A 96 4.51 14.75 -2.24
CA ALA A 96 4.87 15.10 -3.61
C ALA A 96 5.07 13.85 -4.49
N SER A 97 5.71 12.82 -3.95
CA SER A 97 5.96 11.54 -4.63
C SER A 97 4.64 10.84 -5.00
N LEU A 98 3.72 10.75 -4.04
CA LEU A 98 2.41 10.14 -4.22
C LEU A 98 1.52 10.94 -5.19
N ILE A 99 1.52 12.27 -5.10
CA ILE A 99 0.82 13.14 -6.04
C ILE A 99 1.32 12.87 -7.46
N LYS A 100 2.64 12.82 -7.65
CA LYS A 100 3.26 12.60 -8.97
C LYS A 100 2.93 11.20 -9.52
N LEU A 101 2.98 10.18 -8.68
CA LEU A 101 2.63 8.81 -9.05
C LEU A 101 1.15 8.70 -9.47
N PHE A 102 0.23 9.09 -8.59
CA PHE A 102 -1.21 8.88 -8.83
C PHE A 102 -1.77 9.78 -9.93
N LYS A 103 -1.19 10.97 -10.18
CA LYS A 103 -1.51 11.75 -11.38
C LYS A 103 -1.14 11.02 -12.67
N GLN A 104 0.01 10.35 -12.71
CA GLN A 104 0.42 9.55 -13.87
C GLN A 104 -0.44 8.28 -14.04
N PHE A 105 -1.02 7.76 -12.96
CA PHE A 105 -2.10 6.77 -13.01
C PHE A 105 -3.48 7.36 -13.30
N ASN A 106 -3.58 8.64 -13.65
CA ASN A 106 -4.82 9.33 -14.01
C ASN A 106 -5.88 9.36 -12.89
N TYR A 107 -5.45 9.49 -11.62
CA TYR A 107 -6.34 9.81 -10.50
C TYR A 107 -6.47 11.31 -10.31
N LYS A 108 -7.65 11.74 -9.88
CA LYS A 108 -7.88 13.10 -9.40
C LYS A 108 -7.50 13.18 -7.92
N ILE A 109 -6.51 14.01 -7.61
CA ILE A 109 -5.94 14.09 -6.26
C ILE A 109 -6.69 15.13 -5.40
N ILE A 110 -6.93 14.78 -4.14
CA ILE A 110 -7.44 15.66 -3.08
C ILE A 110 -6.43 15.61 -1.94
N CYS A 111 -5.81 16.74 -1.62
CA CYS A 111 -4.82 16.81 -0.54
C CYS A 111 -5.39 17.64 0.62
N GLU A 112 -5.30 17.09 1.82
CA GLU A 112 -5.69 17.75 3.06
C GLU A 112 -4.51 17.66 4.04
N ARG A 113 -4.21 18.76 4.73
CA ARG A 113 -3.00 18.86 5.55
C ARG A 113 -3.33 19.26 6.97
N ASP A 114 -2.55 18.73 7.90
CA ASP A 114 -2.59 19.09 9.32
C ASP A 114 -4.02 19.08 9.90
N LEU A 115 -4.72 17.95 9.74
CA LEU A 115 -6.09 17.76 10.20
C LEU A 115 -6.14 17.26 11.65
N THR A 116 -7.07 17.80 12.45
CA THR A 116 -7.46 17.24 13.74
C THR A 116 -8.13 15.87 13.56
N ALA A 117 -8.28 15.11 14.64
CA ALA A 117 -8.90 13.79 14.57
C ALA A 117 -10.35 13.86 14.03
N GLU A 118 -11.11 14.84 14.51
CA GLU A 118 -12.47 15.12 14.02
C GLU A 118 -12.47 15.49 12.53
N GLN A 119 -11.57 16.38 12.11
CA GLN A 119 -11.45 16.80 10.72
C GLN A 119 -11.08 15.64 9.80
N MET A 120 -10.18 14.74 10.22
CA MET A 120 -9.86 13.53 9.44
C MET A 120 -11.10 12.69 9.18
N PHE A 121 -11.95 12.46 10.20
CA PHE A 121 -13.21 11.72 10.04
C PHE A 121 -14.21 12.43 9.13
N ILE A 122 -14.36 13.74 9.28
CA ILE A 122 -15.24 14.54 8.41
C ILE A 122 -14.76 14.46 6.96
N THR A 123 -13.44 14.57 6.75
CA THR A 123 -12.82 14.50 5.42
C THR A 123 -13.06 13.16 4.74
N ILE A 124 -12.80 12.04 5.41
CA ILE A 124 -13.03 10.71 4.81
C ILE A 124 -14.51 10.43 4.56
N LYS A 125 -15.42 10.89 5.44
CA LYS A 125 -16.87 10.79 5.22
C LYS A 125 -17.32 11.61 4.00
N LYS A 126 -16.84 12.85 3.87
CA LYS A 126 -17.09 13.68 2.68
C LYS A 126 -16.52 13.04 1.42
N PHE A 127 -15.34 12.44 1.51
CA PHE A 127 -14.72 11.71 0.40
C PHE A 127 -15.56 10.50 -0.03
N ALA A 128 -16.02 9.69 0.92
CA ALA A 128 -16.89 8.53 0.66
C ALA A 128 -18.20 8.91 -0.06
N GLN A 129 -18.71 10.10 0.20
CA GLN A 129 -19.97 10.62 -0.38
C GLN A 129 -19.81 11.31 -1.75
N LYS A 130 -18.60 11.42 -2.30
CA LYS A 130 -18.38 12.05 -3.61
C LYS A 130 -19.19 11.36 -4.71
N LYS A 131 -19.88 12.16 -5.54
CA LYS A 131 -20.68 11.65 -6.66
C LYS A 131 -19.81 11.12 -7.79
N GLU A 132 -18.59 11.63 -7.91
CA GLU A 132 -17.59 11.20 -8.88
C GLU A 132 -17.31 9.70 -8.79
N HIS A 133 -17.36 9.13 -7.58
CA HIS A 133 -17.20 7.69 -7.34
C HIS A 133 -18.20 6.83 -8.12
N LEU A 134 -19.35 7.36 -8.53
CA LEU A 134 -20.31 6.62 -9.36
C LEU A 134 -19.69 6.23 -10.71
N PHE A 135 -18.91 7.13 -11.30
CA PHE A 135 -18.32 7.01 -12.64
C PHE A 135 -16.86 6.56 -12.62
N ASN A 136 -16.19 6.69 -11.48
CA ASN A 136 -14.84 6.18 -11.31
C ASN A 136 -14.83 4.68 -11.02
N ASP A 137 -13.75 4.02 -11.38
CA ASP A 137 -13.63 2.57 -11.21
C ASP A 137 -12.95 2.18 -9.89
N SER A 138 -12.20 3.08 -9.24
CA SER A 138 -11.49 2.79 -7.97
C SER A 138 -11.31 4.04 -7.09
N ALA A 139 -10.91 3.83 -5.82
CA ALA A 139 -10.58 4.92 -4.89
C ALA A 139 -9.32 4.62 -4.07
N ILE A 140 -8.56 5.67 -3.77
CA ILE A 140 -7.35 5.59 -2.94
C ILE A 140 -7.47 6.57 -1.77
N VAL A 141 -7.07 6.13 -0.58
CA VAL A 141 -6.91 6.95 0.60
C VAL A 141 -5.51 6.74 1.15
N VAL A 142 -4.74 7.82 1.27
CA VAL A 142 -3.42 7.81 1.89
C VAL A 142 -3.47 8.61 3.18
N VAL A 143 -2.94 8.04 4.25
CA VAL A 143 -2.76 8.74 5.52
C VAL A 143 -1.27 8.77 5.87
N LEU A 144 -0.71 9.97 5.91
CA LEU A 144 0.64 10.24 6.39
C LEU A 144 0.50 10.93 7.75
N SER A 145 0.62 10.19 8.86
CA SER A 145 0.50 10.75 10.21
C SER A 145 1.42 10.05 11.22
N HIS A 146 1.35 10.48 12.49
CA HIS A 146 1.77 9.64 13.61
C HIS A 146 0.67 8.61 13.92
N GLY A 147 1.03 7.55 14.62
CA GLY A 147 0.11 6.49 15.03
C GLY A 147 0.71 5.62 16.13
N GLU A 148 -0.13 4.80 16.73
CA GLU A 148 0.21 3.85 17.81
C GLU A 148 -0.85 2.75 17.84
N SER A 149 -0.47 1.47 17.94
CA SER A 149 -1.36 0.33 18.22
C SER A 149 -2.74 0.40 17.52
N ASP A 150 -2.75 0.37 16.17
CA ASP A 150 -3.95 0.50 15.32
C ASP A 150 -4.74 1.81 15.46
N GLN A 151 -4.06 2.87 15.88
CA GLN A 151 -4.61 4.22 15.93
C GLN A 151 -3.84 5.16 15.01
N LEU A 152 -4.59 6.04 14.35
CA LEU A 152 -4.06 7.20 13.65
C LEU A 152 -4.17 8.41 14.58
N LEU A 153 -3.21 9.33 14.56
CA LEU A 153 -3.31 10.57 15.31
C LEU A 153 -3.70 11.74 14.41
N GLY A 154 -4.65 12.56 14.85
CA GLY A 154 -4.81 13.92 14.33
C GLY A 154 -3.70 14.85 14.86
N ILE A 155 -3.59 16.05 14.31
CA ILE A 155 -2.59 17.04 14.79
C ILE A 155 -2.83 17.51 16.24
N ASP A 156 -4.08 17.36 16.69
CA ASP A 156 -4.55 17.53 18.05
C ASP A 156 -4.15 16.38 18.98
N GLU A 157 -3.47 15.36 18.44
CA GLU A 157 -2.96 14.18 19.16
C GLU A 157 -4.07 13.29 19.73
N ILE A 158 -5.30 13.53 19.32
CA ILE A 158 -6.43 12.67 19.62
C ILE A 158 -6.34 11.42 18.73
N PRO A 159 -6.43 10.21 19.32
CA PRO A 159 -6.37 8.98 18.55
C PRO A 159 -7.69 8.69 17.83
N ILE A 160 -7.55 8.14 16.63
CA ILE A 160 -8.62 7.60 15.80
C ILE A 160 -8.40 6.10 15.68
N ASN A 161 -9.40 5.30 16.04
CA ASN A 161 -9.39 3.88 15.72
C ASN A 161 -9.31 3.68 14.19
N PHE A 162 -8.26 3.00 13.74
CA PHE A 162 -7.97 2.85 12.32
C PHE A 162 -9.05 2.08 11.56
N TYR A 163 -9.61 1.02 12.13
CA TYR A 163 -10.68 0.25 11.50
C TYR A 163 -11.98 1.03 11.38
N SER A 164 -12.33 1.86 12.37
CA SER A 164 -13.44 2.80 12.28
C SER A 164 -13.24 3.82 11.15
N PHE A 165 -12.00 4.28 10.94
CA PHE A 165 -11.67 5.16 9.81
C PHE A 165 -11.84 4.46 8.46
N VAL A 166 -11.28 3.26 8.30
CA VAL A 166 -11.46 2.42 7.09
C VAL A 166 -12.93 2.10 6.83
N SER A 167 -13.72 1.88 7.89
CA SER A 167 -15.12 1.51 7.78
C SER A 167 -15.96 2.56 7.02
N CYS A 168 -15.50 3.81 6.95
CA CYS A 168 -16.15 4.89 6.21
C CYS A 168 -16.24 4.61 4.70
N LEU A 169 -15.39 3.74 4.15
CA LEU A 169 -15.41 3.36 2.72
C LEU A 169 -16.03 1.98 2.47
N THR A 170 -16.59 1.31 3.47
CA THR A 170 -17.31 0.04 3.27
C THR A 170 -18.49 0.21 2.32
N SER A 171 -18.98 -0.90 1.76
CA SER A 171 -20.08 -0.87 0.77
C SER A 171 -21.36 -0.23 1.30
N ASN A 172 -21.59 -0.24 2.63
CA ASN A 172 -22.73 0.42 3.26
C ASN A 172 -22.51 1.93 3.42
N ASN A 173 -21.31 2.34 3.83
CA ASN A 173 -21.00 3.75 4.11
C ASN A 173 -20.61 4.56 2.87
N ALA A 174 -20.14 3.89 1.81
CA ALA A 174 -19.80 4.48 0.51
C ALA A 174 -20.49 3.72 -0.65
N PRO A 175 -21.82 3.88 -0.85
CA PRO A 175 -22.58 3.11 -1.85
C PRO A 175 -22.05 3.24 -3.29
N ASN A 176 -21.50 4.41 -3.65
CA ASN A 176 -20.92 4.66 -4.98
C ASN A 176 -19.62 3.88 -5.23
N LEU A 177 -18.99 3.35 -4.18
CA LEU A 177 -17.79 2.50 -4.20
C LEU A 177 -18.10 1.00 -4.00
N LYS A 178 -19.37 0.62 -3.97
CA LYS A 178 -19.78 -0.79 -3.85
C LYS A 178 -19.25 -1.60 -5.03
N GLY A 179 -18.58 -2.71 -4.74
CA GLY A 179 -17.99 -3.59 -5.76
C GLY A 179 -16.71 -3.05 -6.41
N LYS A 180 -16.23 -1.87 -5.99
CA LYS A 180 -15.04 -1.21 -6.53
C LYS A 180 -13.86 -1.34 -5.57
N PRO A 181 -12.63 -1.49 -6.07
CA PRO A 181 -11.43 -1.59 -5.23
C PRO A 181 -11.17 -0.27 -4.49
N LYS A 182 -10.94 -0.38 -3.18
CA LYS A 182 -10.67 0.72 -2.26
C LYS A 182 -9.33 0.47 -1.59
N ILE A 183 -8.36 1.35 -1.82
CA ILE A 183 -6.98 1.14 -1.41
C ILE A 183 -6.61 2.15 -0.32
N PHE A 184 -6.22 1.66 0.84
CA PHE A 184 -5.67 2.44 1.93
C PHE A 184 -4.16 2.26 1.99
N ILE A 185 -3.41 3.36 1.99
CA ILE A 185 -1.96 3.37 2.19
C ILE A 185 -1.68 4.17 3.46
N VAL A 186 -1.05 3.55 4.45
CA VAL A 186 -0.93 4.12 5.80
C VAL A 186 0.54 4.22 6.18
N GLN A 187 1.05 5.44 6.17
CA GLN A 187 2.38 5.79 6.70
C GLN A 187 2.24 6.36 8.11
N ALA A 188 2.20 5.45 9.07
CA ALA A 188 2.21 5.73 10.50
C ALA A 188 2.95 4.62 11.26
N CYS A 189 3.51 4.94 12.42
CA CYS A 189 3.96 3.91 13.35
C CYS A 189 2.75 3.13 13.89
N ARG A 190 2.97 1.88 14.31
CA ARG A 190 1.94 1.06 14.97
C ARG A 190 2.37 0.60 16.35
N GLY A 191 3.45 1.17 16.86
CA GLY A 191 3.94 1.06 18.23
C GLY A 191 5.36 1.60 18.30
N ILE A 192 6.06 1.21 19.36
CA ILE A 192 7.40 1.72 19.70
C ILE A 192 8.50 0.68 19.53
N ASN A 193 8.16 -0.55 19.11
CA ASN A 193 9.13 -1.62 18.97
C ASN A 193 10.08 -1.33 17.81
N LEU A 194 11.37 -1.57 18.07
CA LEU A 194 12.42 -1.54 17.06
C LEU A 194 12.68 -2.98 16.63
N ASP A 195 12.54 -3.22 15.33
CA ASP A 195 12.91 -4.51 14.73
C ASP A 195 14.43 -4.50 14.47
N PHE A 196 15.18 -5.39 15.11
CA PHE A 196 16.63 -5.51 14.92
C PHE A 196 17.01 -6.50 13.81
N GLY A 197 16.01 -7.13 13.19
CA GLY A 197 16.21 -8.23 12.26
C GLY A 197 16.75 -9.50 12.92
N VAL A 198 16.80 -10.57 12.14
CA VAL A 198 17.45 -11.82 12.51
C VAL A 198 18.44 -12.17 11.40
N LYS A 199 19.66 -12.58 11.76
CA LYS A 199 20.64 -13.06 10.79
C LYS A 199 20.10 -14.34 10.15
N HIS A 200 19.85 -14.28 8.85
CA HIS A 200 19.50 -15.45 8.05
C HIS A 200 20.76 -15.91 7.31
N ILE A 201 21.22 -17.13 7.59
CA ILE A 201 22.27 -17.76 6.78
C ILE A 201 21.59 -18.14 5.47
N LEU A 202 21.98 -17.51 4.37
CA LEU A 202 21.66 -18.03 3.06
C LEU A 202 22.62 -19.19 2.84
N ASP A 203 22.11 -20.40 2.66
CA ASP A 203 22.92 -21.52 2.20
C ASP A 203 23.42 -21.13 0.80
N GLU A 204 24.66 -20.62 0.71
CA GLU A 204 25.37 -20.38 -0.54
C GLU A 204 25.82 -21.72 -1.13
N GLU A 205 24.90 -22.64 -1.41
CA GLU A 205 25.16 -23.76 -2.33
C GLU A 205 23.94 -24.00 -3.21
N GLU A 206 23.92 -23.27 -4.32
CA GLU A 206 23.21 -23.69 -5.52
C GLU A 206 23.87 -24.99 -6.01
N TYR A 207 23.40 -26.15 -5.55
CA TYR A 207 23.72 -27.42 -6.19
C TYR A 207 23.11 -27.40 -7.59
N VAL A 208 23.92 -27.00 -8.57
CA VAL A 208 23.69 -27.31 -9.98
C VAL A 208 23.89 -28.82 -10.13
N ILE A 209 22.80 -29.57 -9.96
CA ILE A 209 22.70 -30.93 -10.50
C ILE A 209 21.92 -30.81 -11.80
N ASP A 210 22.66 -30.84 -12.91
CA ASP A 210 22.22 -31.09 -14.28
C ASP A 210 20.79 -30.67 -14.64
N GLY A 211 20.64 -29.40 -15.05
CA GLY A 211 19.69 -29.03 -16.10
C GLY A 211 18.20 -28.95 -15.77
N LEU A 212 17.77 -28.94 -14.50
CA LEU A 212 16.35 -28.75 -14.16
C LEU A 212 16.14 -27.50 -13.30
N SER A 213 15.52 -26.47 -13.88
CA SER A 213 15.04 -25.29 -13.16
C SER A 213 13.97 -25.69 -12.14
N PHE A 214 14.26 -25.55 -10.84
CA PHE A 214 13.28 -25.84 -9.80
C PHE A 214 12.32 -24.65 -9.64
N SER A 215 11.13 -24.80 -10.22
CA SER A 215 9.94 -24.12 -9.71
C SER A 215 9.70 -24.56 -8.25
N PRO A 216 9.19 -23.71 -7.35
CA PRO A 216 8.79 -24.11 -6.00
C PRO A 216 7.83 -25.32 -5.99
N PHE A 217 7.08 -25.53 -7.07
CA PHE A 217 6.22 -26.71 -7.25
C PHE A 217 6.99 -28.02 -7.47
N SER A 218 8.23 -27.96 -7.99
CA SER A 218 9.08 -29.12 -8.24
C SER A 218 9.54 -29.79 -6.94
N ILE A 219 9.77 -29.02 -5.87
CA ILE A 219 10.12 -29.55 -4.54
C ILE A 219 8.92 -30.28 -3.93
N PHE A 220 7.72 -29.69 -4.05
CA PHE A 220 6.48 -30.29 -3.58
C PHE A 220 6.17 -31.63 -4.28
N ASN A 221 6.32 -31.68 -5.60
CA ASN A 221 6.15 -32.93 -6.37
C ASN A 221 7.23 -33.98 -6.09
N LYS A 222 8.47 -33.57 -5.80
CA LYS A 222 9.54 -34.49 -5.39
C LYS A 222 9.23 -35.14 -4.04
N TYR A 223 8.61 -34.42 -3.11
CA TYR A 223 8.21 -34.97 -1.81
C TYR A 223 7.07 -35.99 -1.93
N ILE A 224 6.12 -35.76 -2.83
CA ILE A 224 5.04 -36.71 -3.14
C ILE A 224 5.60 -37.99 -3.81
N ASN A 225 6.53 -37.84 -4.76
CA ASN A 225 7.04 -38.98 -5.54
C ASN A 225 8.12 -39.81 -4.83
N LYS A 226 8.81 -39.29 -3.81
CA LYS A 226 9.85 -40.03 -3.07
C LYS A 226 9.28 -41.13 -2.15
N ASN A 227 7.96 -41.14 -1.93
CA ASN A 227 7.26 -42.15 -1.13
C ASN A 227 6.57 -43.25 -1.97
N ASN A 228 6.90 -43.40 -3.25
CA ASN A 228 6.30 -44.44 -4.11
C ASN A 228 6.87 -45.86 -3.95
N ASN A 229 7.72 -46.12 -2.94
CA ASN A 229 8.10 -47.50 -2.59
C ASN A 229 7.21 -48.11 -1.49
N ASN A 230 6.13 -47.44 -1.09
CA ASN A 230 4.98 -48.05 -0.46
C ASN A 230 3.77 -47.16 -0.72
N PRO A 231 2.72 -47.62 -1.44
CA PRO A 231 1.50 -46.85 -1.54
C PRO A 231 0.88 -46.80 -0.14
N LEU A 232 1.12 -45.72 0.60
CA LEU A 232 0.30 -45.40 1.76
C LEU A 232 -1.14 -45.40 1.27
N ASN A 233 -1.93 -46.34 1.80
CA ASN A 233 -3.32 -46.49 1.45
C ASN A 233 -4.07 -45.24 1.96
N VAL A 234 -4.13 -44.19 1.13
CA VAL A 234 -4.74 -42.90 1.47
C VAL A 234 -6.22 -43.07 1.87
N SER A 235 -6.85 -44.17 1.45
CA SER A 235 -8.22 -44.52 1.84
C SER A 235 -8.39 -44.83 3.33
N SER A 236 -7.37 -45.33 4.04
CA SER A 236 -7.45 -45.63 5.48
C SER A 236 -7.16 -44.41 6.37
N ILE A 237 -6.48 -43.39 5.85
CA ILE A 237 -6.20 -42.12 6.56
C ILE A 237 -7.41 -41.18 6.46
N LEU A 238 -8.12 -41.18 5.33
CA LEU A 238 -9.35 -40.39 5.13
C LEU A 238 -10.55 -40.90 5.94
N GLN A 239 -10.52 -42.14 6.45
CA GLN A 239 -11.61 -42.71 7.27
C GLN A 239 -11.59 -42.25 8.74
N ASN A 240 -10.48 -41.67 9.22
CA ASN A 240 -10.31 -41.26 10.62
C ASN A 240 -10.33 -39.73 10.83
N ILE A 241 -10.66 -38.96 9.79
CA ILE A 241 -10.85 -37.51 9.92
C ILE A 241 -12.32 -37.30 10.34
N PRO A 242 -12.61 -36.69 11.50
CA PRO A 242 -13.97 -36.36 11.86
C PRO A 242 -14.58 -35.48 10.75
N PRO A 243 -15.84 -35.71 10.33
CA PRO A 243 -16.46 -34.90 9.30
C PRO A 243 -16.37 -33.42 9.71
N PRO A 244 -16.12 -32.51 8.76
CA PRO A 244 -16.14 -31.08 9.06
C PRO A 244 -17.47 -30.75 9.76
N PRO A 245 -17.47 -29.85 10.76
CA PRO A 245 -18.72 -29.41 11.37
C PRO A 245 -19.68 -29.00 10.25
N PRO A 246 -20.97 -29.36 10.33
CA PRO A 246 -21.93 -29.01 9.31
C PRO A 246 -21.81 -27.50 9.07
N PRO A 247 -21.75 -27.04 7.80
CA PRO A 247 -21.71 -25.62 7.52
C PRO A 247 -22.87 -24.98 8.28
N HIS A 248 -22.57 -23.96 9.09
CA HIS A 248 -23.60 -23.05 9.58
C HIS A 248 -24.23 -22.43 8.32
N SER A 249 -25.33 -23.04 7.86
CA SER A 249 -26.17 -22.67 6.72
C SER A 249 -25.50 -21.77 5.67
N THR A 250 -24.68 -22.33 4.77
CA THR A 250 -24.31 -21.60 3.55
C THR A 250 -25.45 -21.71 2.54
N THR A 251 -26.53 -20.97 2.77
CA THR A 251 -27.52 -20.72 1.72
C THR A 251 -27.02 -19.55 0.89
N THR A 252 -26.51 -19.79 -0.31
CA THR A 252 -26.40 -18.74 -1.34
C THR A 252 -27.81 -18.37 -1.76
N THR A 253 -28.47 -17.47 -1.03
CA THR A 253 -29.81 -17.00 -1.38
C THR A 253 -29.72 -16.10 -2.62
N ILE A 254 -29.86 -16.70 -3.79
CA ILE A 254 -30.06 -15.96 -5.04
C ILE A 254 -31.47 -15.34 -4.97
N TYR A 255 -31.56 -14.06 -4.64
CA TYR A 255 -32.81 -13.31 -4.74
C TYR A 255 -33.11 -13.04 -6.22
N LYS A 256 -34.09 -13.75 -6.76
CA LYS A 256 -34.66 -13.49 -8.09
C LYS A 256 -35.77 -12.45 -7.93
N LYS A 257 -35.46 -11.15 -8.07
CA LYS A 257 -36.49 -10.10 -8.11
C LYS A 257 -36.98 -9.94 -9.55
N ARG A 258 -38.23 -10.31 -9.81
CA ARG A 258 -38.92 -10.12 -11.10
C ARG A 258 -39.36 -8.64 -11.17
N LEU A 259 -38.57 -7.80 -11.85
CA LEU A 259 -38.99 -6.46 -12.23
C LEU A 259 -39.46 -6.53 -13.69
N ASN A 260 -40.77 -6.35 -13.90
CA ASN A 260 -41.50 -6.16 -15.17
C ASN A 260 -40.88 -6.79 -16.42
N GLU A 261 -41.42 -7.95 -16.86
CA GLU A 261 -41.33 -8.69 -18.15
C GLU A 261 -40.19 -8.49 -19.17
N SER A 262 -39.09 -7.81 -18.87
CA SER A 262 -37.99 -7.59 -19.82
C SER A 262 -36.64 -7.27 -19.15
N LYS A 263 -36.27 -8.02 -18.09
CA LYS A 263 -34.88 -8.38 -17.72
C LYS A 263 -34.84 -9.15 -16.39
N MET A 264 -34.30 -10.36 -16.39
CA MET A 264 -33.91 -11.04 -15.15
C MET A 264 -32.72 -10.29 -14.52
N VAL A 265 -32.92 -9.65 -13.38
CA VAL A 265 -31.84 -9.08 -12.57
C VAL A 265 -31.45 -10.09 -11.50
N ILE A 266 -30.30 -10.75 -11.68
CA ILE A 266 -29.71 -11.60 -10.66
C ILE A 266 -29.05 -10.66 -9.64
N THR A 267 -29.63 -10.53 -8.44
CA THR A 267 -29.00 -9.74 -7.37
C THR A 267 -28.17 -10.65 -6.48
N THR A 268 -26.85 -10.43 -6.48
CA THR A 268 -25.92 -11.04 -5.52
C THR A 268 -25.62 -10.05 -4.40
N SER A 269 -25.52 -10.54 -3.17
CA SER A 269 -25.08 -9.76 -2.01
C SER A 269 -23.55 -9.81 -1.89
N LEU A 270 -22.95 -8.70 -1.46
CA LEU A 270 -21.51 -8.62 -1.14
C LEU A 270 -21.35 -8.42 0.37
N PRO A 271 -20.29 -8.97 0.99
CA PRO A 271 -19.91 -8.59 2.35
C PRO A 271 -19.68 -7.08 2.47
N THR A 272 -20.00 -6.50 3.63
CA THR A 272 -19.88 -5.06 3.90
C THR A 272 -18.48 -4.53 3.64
N ASP A 273 -17.47 -5.28 4.08
CA ASP A 273 -16.06 -4.89 4.05
C ASP A 273 -15.32 -5.38 2.79
N ALA A 274 -16.04 -5.83 1.77
CA ALA A 274 -15.45 -6.36 0.54
C ALA A 274 -14.72 -5.28 -0.29
N ASP A 275 -13.72 -5.74 -1.04
CA ASP A 275 -12.96 -4.95 -2.01
C ASP A 275 -12.13 -3.83 -1.35
N ILE A 276 -11.58 -4.07 -0.17
CA ILE A 276 -10.66 -3.17 0.56
C ILE A 276 -9.25 -3.77 0.59
N LEU A 277 -8.25 -2.95 0.35
CA LEU A 277 -6.84 -3.24 0.56
C LEU A 277 -6.27 -2.21 1.54
N ILE A 278 -5.55 -2.68 2.55
CA ILE A 278 -4.83 -1.85 3.52
C ILE A 278 -3.36 -2.21 3.43
N ALA A 279 -2.54 -1.25 3.03
CA ALA A 279 -1.10 -1.32 3.01
C ALA A 279 -0.51 -0.42 4.11
N SER A 280 -0.06 -1.04 5.20
CA SER A 280 0.53 -0.36 6.35
C SER A 280 2.04 -0.36 6.24
N ALA A 281 2.69 0.77 6.54
CA ALA A 281 4.12 0.93 6.40
C ALA A 281 4.95 -0.01 7.28
N THR A 282 4.37 -0.51 8.37
CA THR A 282 5.01 -1.41 9.34
C THR A 282 4.00 -2.37 9.95
N THR A 283 4.48 -3.49 10.48
CA THR A 283 3.67 -4.46 11.23
C THR A 283 3.21 -3.90 12.58
N LEU A 284 2.22 -4.57 13.19
CA LEU A 284 1.68 -4.16 14.48
C LEU A 284 2.79 -4.03 15.55
N TYR A 285 2.63 -3.04 16.44
CA TYR A 285 3.57 -2.69 17.52
C TYR A 285 4.93 -2.11 17.10
N ASN A 286 5.27 -2.08 15.80
CA ASN A 286 6.57 -1.61 15.32
C ASN A 286 6.58 -0.15 14.87
N VAL A 287 7.78 0.44 14.86
CA VAL A 287 8.08 1.77 14.31
C VAL A 287 8.10 1.72 12.77
N SER A 288 7.82 2.87 12.14
CA SER A 288 8.06 3.08 10.70
C SER A 288 9.05 4.22 10.48
N TRP A 289 10.07 3.97 9.66
CA TRP A 289 11.21 4.86 9.47
C TRP A 289 10.99 5.90 8.37
N ARG A 290 11.47 7.11 8.64
CA ARG A 290 11.50 8.23 7.70
C ARG A 290 12.82 8.98 7.77
N ASN A 291 13.27 9.44 6.62
CA ASN A 291 14.38 10.37 6.48
C ASN A 291 13.84 11.76 6.13
N SER A 292 14.37 12.80 6.78
CA SER A 292 13.91 14.19 6.60
C SER A 292 14.13 14.75 5.20
N CYS A 293 15.12 14.23 4.47
CA CYS A 293 15.56 14.74 3.18
C CYS A 293 15.09 13.86 2.02
N THR A 294 14.83 12.57 2.23
CA THR A 294 14.40 11.65 1.16
C THR A 294 12.97 11.12 1.33
N GLY A 295 12.32 11.34 2.47
CA GLY A 295 10.99 10.79 2.76
C GLY A 295 11.03 9.43 3.45
N SER A 296 9.86 8.79 3.55
CA SER A 296 9.67 7.53 4.27
C SER A 296 10.10 6.33 3.43
N TRP A 297 10.79 5.36 4.04
CA TRP A 297 11.26 4.17 3.31
C TRP A 297 10.13 3.47 2.57
N PHE A 298 8.98 3.31 3.22
CA PHE A 298 7.82 2.66 2.64
C PHE A 298 7.25 3.43 1.45
N ILE A 299 6.94 4.72 1.60
CA ILE A 299 6.32 5.52 0.53
C ILE A 299 7.24 5.67 -0.69
N GLN A 300 8.53 5.91 -0.46
CA GLN A 300 9.48 6.07 -1.56
C GLN A 300 9.65 4.76 -2.33
N THR A 301 9.80 3.64 -1.62
CA THR A 301 9.89 2.31 -2.24
C THR A 301 8.60 1.95 -2.98
N LEU A 302 7.44 2.28 -2.40
CA LEU A 302 6.13 2.09 -3.05
C LEU A 302 6.06 2.86 -4.37
N CYS A 303 6.42 4.14 -4.36
CA CYS A 303 6.39 4.96 -5.57
C CYS A 303 7.34 4.45 -6.65
N GLU A 304 8.53 3.99 -6.26
CA GLU A 304 9.52 3.41 -7.18
C GLU A 304 9.05 2.09 -7.80
N VAL A 305 8.56 1.16 -6.99
CA VAL A 305 8.07 -0.13 -7.51
C VAL A 305 6.86 0.10 -8.40
N PHE A 306 5.90 0.93 -7.96
CA PHE A 306 4.67 1.17 -8.71
C PHE A 306 4.96 1.88 -10.04
N SER A 307 5.91 2.81 -10.09
CA SER A 307 6.26 3.50 -11.34
C SER A 307 6.79 2.54 -12.41
N LYS A 308 7.54 1.52 -12.00
CA LYS A 308 8.15 0.53 -12.92
C LYS A 308 7.24 -0.65 -13.25
N LYS A 309 6.40 -1.09 -12.30
CA LYS A 309 5.70 -2.38 -12.37
C LYS A 309 4.20 -2.27 -12.67
N ALA A 310 3.58 -1.11 -12.50
CA ALA A 310 2.13 -0.96 -12.62
C ALA A 310 1.57 -1.19 -14.04
N LYS A 311 2.42 -1.19 -15.08
CA LYS A 311 2.02 -1.57 -16.44
C LYS A 311 1.74 -3.07 -16.61
N THR A 312 2.34 -3.93 -15.78
CA THR A 312 2.27 -5.39 -15.96
C THR A 312 1.75 -6.15 -14.75
N ASP A 313 2.01 -5.65 -13.53
CA ASP A 313 1.74 -6.39 -12.29
C ASP A 313 0.48 -5.87 -11.59
N ASP A 314 -0.24 -6.77 -10.94
CA ASP A 314 -1.33 -6.40 -10.04
C ASP A 314 -0.77 -5.83 -8.73
N ILE A 315 -1.60 -5.08 -8.01
CA ILE A 315 -1.17 -4.38 -6.79
C ILE A 315 -0.66 -5.31 -5.69
N LEU A 316 -1.19 -6.53 -5.53
CA LEU A 316 -0.72 -7.42 -4.48
C LEU A 316 0.71 -7.88 -4.77
N LYS A 317 0.99 -8.25 -6.02
CA LYS A 317 2.35 -8.59 -6.48
C LYS A 317 3.31 -7.40 -6.33
N MET A 318 2.88 -6.19 -6.67
CA MET A 318 3.70 -5.00 -6.47
C MET A 318 3.95 -4.73 -4.98
N MET A 319 2.95 -4.90 -4.11
CA MET A 319 3.11 -4.74 -2.68
C MET A 319 4.07 -5.76 -2.07
N THR A 320 4.07 -7.01 -2.56
CA THR A 320 5.09 -8.00 -2.17
C THR A 320 6.50 -7.54 -2.52
N GLN A 321 6.70 -6.94 -3.69
CA GLN A 321 7.99 -6.35 -4.07
C GLN A 321 8.36 -5.17 -3.16
N VAL A 322 7.40 -4.29 -2.84
CA VAL A 322 7.62 -3.20 -1.86
C VAL A 322 8.03 -3.73 -0.50
N ILE A 323 7.35 -4.77 0.01
CA ILE A 323 7.68 -5.41 1.29
C ILE A 323 9.11 -5.96 1.24
N SER A 324 9.48 -6.66 0.17
CA SER A 324 10.82 -7.21 -0.03
C SER A 324 11.89 -6.12 -0.01
N GLU A 325 11.69 -5.04 -0.77
CA GLU A 325 12.67 -3.95 -0.88
C GLU A 325 12.79 -3.11 0.41
N VAL A 326 11.69 -2.88 1.13
CA VAL A 326 11.75 -2.22 2.44
C VAL A 326 12.46 -3.11 3.47
N SER A 327 12.20 -4.41 3.48
CA SER A 327 12.81 -5.37 4.42
C SER A 327 14.33 -5.51 4.24
N LYS A 328 14.87 -5.15 3.07
CA LYS A 328 16.31 -5.09 2.82
C LYS A 328 16.98 -3.86 3.45
N LYS A 329 16.25 -2.78 3.71
CA LYS A 329 16.81 -1.54 4.28
C LYS A 329 17.17 -1.70 5.76
N GLU A 330 18.07 -0.86 6.24
CA GLU A 330 18.49 -0.81 7.64
C GLU A 330 18.87 0.62 8.04
N THR A 331 18.79 0.94 9.33
CA THR A 331 19.23 2.24 9.83
C THR A 331 20.75 2.36 9.74
N ASN A 332 21.24 3.58 9.54
CA ASN A 332 22.68 3.85 9.45
C ASN A 332 23.36 3.91 10.82
N ASP A 333 22.61 3.80 11.91
CA ASP A 333 23.14 3.79 13.28
C ASP A 333 23.52 2.36 13.73
N ASP A 334 24.19 2.28 14.87
CA ASP A 334 24.68 1.01 15.44
C ASP A 334 23.56 0.00 15.74
N ARG A 335 22.30 0.46 15.81
CA ARG A 335 21.15 -0.39 16.09
C ARG A 335 20.75 -1.25 14.89
N LYS A 336 21.09 -0.81 13.66
CA LYS A 336 20.79 -1.53 12.41
C LYS A 336 19.34 -1.99 12.31
N CYS A 337 18.40 -1.13 12.70
CA CYS A 337 17.00 -1.46 12.75
C CYS A 337 16.43 -1.70 11.34
N LYS A 338 15.53 -2.67 11.25
CA LYS A 338 14.79 -3.09 10.06
C LYS A 338 13.36 -2.56 10.10
N GLN A 339 12.63 -2.81 9.01
CA GLN A 339 11.21 -2.53 8.90
C GLN A 339 10.58 -3.47 7.88
N VAL A 340 9.40 -4.00 8.20
CA VAL A 340 8.60 -4.83 7.30
C VAL A 340 7.18 -4.24 7.18
N PRO A 341 6.75 -3.80 5.99
CA PRO A 341 5.38 -3.37 5.76
C PRO A 341 4.40 -4.54 5.84
N GLU A 342 3.13 -4.26 6.13
CA GLU A 342 2.07 -5.26 6.25
C GLU A 342 0.92 -4.98 5.27
N LEU A 343 0.33 -6.04 4.73
CA LEU A 343 -0.80 -6.00 3.82
C LEU A 343 -2.00 -6.77 4.38
N VAL A 344 -3.16 -6.13 4.42
CA VAL A 344 -4.45 -6.76 4.77
C VAL A 344 -5.43 -6.51 3.64
N THR A 345 -6.10 -7.55 3.13
CA THR A 345 -7.00 -7.40 1.98
C THR A 345 -8.26 -8.25 2.05
N THR A 346 -9.34 -7.69 1.52
CA THR A 346 -10.61 -8.33 1.19
C THR A 346 -10.92 -8.22 -0.31
N PHE A 347 -9.89 -8.00 -1.14
CA PHE A 347 -10.02 -8.02 -2.58
C PHE A 347 -10.47 -9.42 -3.04
N ARG A 348 -11.38 -9.42 -4.01
CA ARG A 348 -11.97 -10.65 -4.59
C ARG A 348 -11.51 -10.88 -6.02
N LYS A 349 -10.75 -9.94 -6.58
CA LYS A 349 -10.25 -9.91 -7.95
C LYS A 349 -8.88 -9.26 -7.96
N LEU A 350 -8.10 -9.54 -9.00
CA LEU A 350 -6.85 -8.85 -9.27
C LEU A 350 -7.13 -7.38 -9.62
N PHE A 351 -6.25 -6.49 -9.16
CA PHE A 351 -6.35 -5.05 -9.42
C PHE A 351 -5.10 -4.54 -10.09
N PHE A 352 -5.26 -3.96 -11.28
CA PHE A 352 -4.20 -3.33 -12.07
C PHE A 352 -4.52 -1.84 -12.26
N PHE A 353 -3.48 -1.00 -12.35
CA PHE A 353 -3.64 0.43 -12.59
C PHE A 353 -3.80 0.80 -14.07
N PHE A 354 -3.24 -0.02 -14.97
CA PHE A 354 -3.24 0.19 -16.43
C PHE A 354 -2.82 1.62 -16.82
N PRO A 355 -1.61 2.07 -16.43
CA PRO A 355 -1.11 3.41 -16.74
C PRO A 355 -1.07 3.67 -18.26
N GLY A 356 -1.45 4.89 -18.67
CA GLY A 356 -1.47 5.30 -20.08
C GLY A 356 -2.71 4.87 -20.88
N ILE A 357 -3.50 3.90 -20.42
CA ILE A 357 -4.75 3.50 -21.11
C ILE A 357 -5.88 4.47 -20.73
N THR A 358 -6.33 5.30 -21.66
CA THR A 358 -7.55 6.12 -21.45
C THR A 358 -8.67 5.62 -22.34
N ASN A 359 -9.89 5.50 -21.82
CA ASN A 359 -11.06 5.39 -22.69
C ASN A 359 -11.16 6.70 -23.50
N LYS A 360 -10.96 6.61 -24.82
CA LYS A 360 -11.34 7.67 -25.77
C LYS A 360 -12.82 7.57 -26.08
#